data_AF-A0A937SVT9-F1
#
_entry.id   AF-A0A937SVT9-F1
#
_cell.length_a   1.000
_cell.length_b   1.000
_cell.length_c   1.000
_cell.angle_alpha   90.00
_cell.angle_beta   90.00
_cell.angle_gamma   90.00
#
_symmetry.space_group_name_H-M   'P 1'
#
loop_
_entity.id
_entity.type
_entity.pdbx_description
1 polymer ?
#
loop_
_entity_poly.entity_id
_entity_poly.type
_entity_poly.pdbx_seq_one_letter_code
_entity_poly.pdbx_strand_id
1 'polypeptide(L)'
;AWILATDKNNEIRNGIEAIRWARIACKGKGSKNPEYLDTLGAAYAEAGRFQEAVRTARESLTLARSAGDEDLVEEVEKRLQLYEAEKAFTE
;
A
#
# COMPACT_ATOMS: atom_id res chain seq x y z
N ALA A 1 1.63 -10.32 -1.44
CA ALA A 1 0.64 -9.22 -1.42
C ALA A 1 1.03 -8.13 -2.42
N TRP A 2 2.25 -7.58 -2.31
CA TRP A 2 2.78 -6.56 -3.24
C TRP A 2 2.60 -6.90 -4.72
N ILE A 3 3.18 -8.01 -5.18
CA ILE A 3 3.10 -8.45 -6.60
C ILE A 3 1.64 -8.57 -7.07
N LEU A 4 0.75 -9.13 -6.25
CA LEU A 4 -0.67 -9.24 -6.59
C LEU A 4 -1.38 -7.87 -6.70
N ALA A 5 -0.81 -6.81 -6.13
CA ALA A 5 -1.35 -5.45 -6.20
C ALA A 5 -0.71 -4.62 -7.33
N THR A 6 0.58 -4.81 -7.63
CA THR A 6 1.37 -3.86 -8.45
C THR A 6 1.90 -4.45 -9.76
N ASP A 7 1.69 -5.74 -10.04
CA ASP A 7 2.19 -6.34 -11.28
C ASP A 7 1.55 -5.71 -12.53
N LYS A 8 2.37 -5.39 -13.55
CA LYS A 8 1.90 -4.86 -14.84
C LYS A 8 1.01 -5.84 -15.60
N ASN A 9 1.16 -7.14 -15.36
CA ASN A 9 0.31 -8.15 -15.96
C ASN A 9 -1.03 -8.25 -15.22
N ASN A 10 -2.09 -7.88 -15.92
CA ASN A 10 -3.46 -8.00 -15.43
C ASN A 10 -3.87 -9.42 -15.04
N GLU A 11 -3.24 -10.46 -15.60
CA GLU A 11 -3.54 -11.84 -15.24
C GLU A 11 -2.99 -12.25 -13.87
N ILE A 12 -1.95 -11.54 -13.40
CA ILE A 12 -1.32 -11.77 -12.10
C ILE A 12 -1.97 -10.89 -11.03
N ARG A 13 -2.46 -9.72 -11.45
CA ARG A 13 -3.04 -8.72 -10.57
C ARG A 13 -4.38 -9.16 -9.99
N ASN A 14 -4.46 -9.17 -8.67
CA ASN A 14 -5.64 -9.60 -7.92
C ASN A 14 -5.76 -8.79 -6.62
N GLY A 15 -6.44 -7.65 -6.69
CA GLY A 15 -6.64 -6.75 -5.55
C GLY A 15 -7.32 -7.42 -4.34
N ILE A 16 -8.26 -8.34 -4.56
CA ILE A 16 -8.97 -9.02 -3.46
C ILE A 16 -8.01 -9.91 -2.67
N GLU A 17 -7.23 -10.74 -3.36
CA GLU A 17 -6.28 -11.64 -2.71
C GLU A 17 -5.09 -10.84 -2.14
N ALA A 18 -4.66 -9.77 -2.80
CA ALA A 18 -3.67 -8.84 -2.28
C ALA A 18 -4.11 -8.23 -0.94
N ILE A 19 -5.36 -7.76 -0.83
CA ILE A 19 -5.94 -7.23 0.42
C ILE A 19 -5.93 -8.30 1.51
N ARG A 20 -6.31 -9.54 1.18
CA ARG A 20 -6.33 -10.65 2.15
C ARG A 20 -4.95 -10.86 2.78
N TRP A 21 -3.91 -10.97 1.95
CA TRP A 21 -2.55 -11.18 2.42
C TRP A 21 -2.00 -9.95 3.15
N ALA A 22 -2.24 -8.74 2.64
CA ALA A 22 -1.78 -7.50 3.26
C ALA A 22 -2.43 -7.28 4.64
N ARG A 23 -3.73 -7.60 4.79
CA ARG A 23 -4.40 -7.55 6.10
C ARG A 23 -3.86 -8.57 7.09
N ILE A 24 -3.44 -9.75 6.62
CA ILE A 24 -2.79 -10.75 7.48
C ILE A 24 -1.43 -10.21 7.96
N ALA A 25 -0.64 -9.61 7.07
CA ALA A 25 0.63 -8.97 7.42
C ALA A 25 0.46 -7.82 8.42
N CYS A 26 -0.60 -7.02 8.29
CA CYS A 26 -0.93 -5.94 9.22
C CYS A 26 -1.52 -6.40 10.58
N LYS A 27 -1.69 -7.71 10.84
CA LYS A 27 -2.17 -8.19 12.14
C LYS A 27 -1.05 -8.27 13.18
N GLY A 28 -1.42 -8.13 14.45
CA GLY A 28 -0.49 -8.27 15.58
C GLY A 28 0.61 -7.21 15.54
N LYS A 29 1.88 -7.66 15.58
CA LYS A 29 3.06 -6.78 15.57
C LYS A 29 3.24 -6.02 14.23
N GLY A 30 2.65 -6.51 13.14
CA GLY A 30 2.75 -5.87 11.83
C GLY A 30 1.83 -4.66 11.63
N SER A 31 0.90 -4.40 12.55
CA SER A 31 -0.05 -3.27 12.47
C SER A 31 0.61 -1.90 12.48
N LYS A 32 1.85 -1.80 12.99
CA LYS A 32 2.64 -0.57 13.03
C LYS A 32 3.89 -0.63 12.15
N ASN A 33 3.96 -1.58 11.22
CA ASN A 33 5.04 -1.61 10.26
C ASN A 33 4.63 -0.77 9.02
N PRO A 34 5.36 0.31 8.71
CA PRO A 34 5.03 1.17 7.57
C PRO A 34 5.07 0.43 6.23
N GLU A 35 5.98 -0.53 6.02
CA GLU A 35 6.05 -1.32 4.77
C GLU A 35 4.79 -2.18 4.56
N TYR A 36 4.25 -2.74 5.64
CA TYR A 36 3.04 -3.56 5.57
C TYR A 36 1.81 -2.71 5.31
N LEU A 37 1.76 -1.51 5.88
CA LEU A 37 0.70 -0.55 5.61
C LEU A 37 0.80 -0.04 4.17
N ASP A 38 1.99 0.25 3.65
CA ASP A 38 2.15 0.65 2.26
C ASP A 38 1.69 -0.45 1.29
N THR A 39 2.07 -1.71 1.56
CA THR A 39 1.56 -2.87 0.81
C THR A 39 0.03 -2.98 0.86
N LEU A 40 -0.58 -2.69 2.01
CA LEU A 40 -2.03 -2.68 2.16
C LEU A 40 -2.67 -1.51 1.38
N GLY A 41 -2.01 -0.35 1.34
CA GLY A 41 -2.40 0.79 0.51
C GLY A 41 -2.45 0.44 -0.97
N ALA A 42 -1.38 -0.17 -1.49
CA ALA A 42 -1.31 -0.65 -2.88
C ALA A 42 -2.43 -1.66 -3.19
N ALA A 43 -2.67 -2.62 -2.29
CA ALA A 43 -3.73 -3.60 -2.45
C ALA A 43 -5.14 -2.97 -2.47
N TYR A 44 -5.38 -1.94 -1.64
CA TYR A 44 -6.64 -1.20 -1.68
C TYR A 44 -6.81 -0.40 -2.97
N ALA A 45 -5.75 0.26 -3.44
CA ALA A 45 -5.79 1.01 -4.70
C ALA A 45 -6.11 0.11 -5.88
N GLU A 46 -5.51 -1.09 -5.92
CA GLU A 46 -5.78 -2.07 -6.96
C GLU A 46 -7.22 -2.58 -6.96
N ALA A 47 -7.82 -2.72 -5.77
CA ALA A 47 -9.23 -3.07 -5.65
C ALA A 47 -10.20 -1.89 -5.92
N GLY A 48 -9.70 -0.74 -6.36
CA GLY A 48 -10.49 0.49 -6.57
C GLY A 48 -10.93 1.18 -5.27
N ARG A 49 -10.41 0.76 -4.12
CA ARG A 49 -10.76 1.30 -2.79
C ARG A 49 -9.83 2.46 -2.43
N PHE A 50 -9.81 3.49 -3.27
CA PHE A 50 -8.85 4.59 -3.17
C PHE A 50 -8.90 5.38 -1.86
N GLN A 51 -10.10 5.59 -1.29
CA GLN A 51 -10.21 6.25 0.02
C GLN A 51 -9.47 5.49 1.13
N GLU A 52 -9.52 4.15 1.11
CA GLU A 52 -8.81 3.33 2.06
C GLU A 52 -7.32 3.28 1.76
N ALA A 53 -6.94 3.25 0.48
CA ALA A 53 -5.55 3.34 0.04
C ALA A 53 -4.88 4.62 0.54
N VAL A 54 -5.52 5.78 0.35
CA VAL A 54 -5.03 7.09 0.82
C VAL A 54 -4.88 7.10 2.34
N ARG A 55 -5.88 6.63 3.08
CA ARG A 55 -5.82 6.59 4.55
C ARG A 55 -4.66 5.74 5.03
N THR A 56 -4.50 4.54 4.47
CA THR A 56 -3.45 3.60 4.87
C THR A 56 -2.06 4.09 4.46
N ALA A 57 -1.91 4.68 3.26
CA ALA A 57 -0.64 5.27 2.82
C ALA A 57 -0.22 6.45 3.71
N ARG A 58 -1.15 7.30 4.17
CA ARG A 58 -0.83 8.38 5.12
C ARG A 58 -0.38 7.85 6.49
N GLU A 59 -0.96 6.74 6.94
CA GLU A 59 -0.54 6.08 8.18
C GLU A 59 0.88 5.49 8.03
N SER A 60 1.15 4.81 6.92
CA SER A 60 2.49 4.33 6.57
C SER A 60 3.50 5.49 6.57
N LEU A 61 3.19 6.58 5.88
CA LEU A 61 4.03 7.77 5.80
C LEU A 61 4.36 8.35 7.18
N THR A 62 3.36 8.41 8.07
CA THR A 62 3.54 8.91 9.44
C THR A 62 4.51 8.03 10.23
N LEU A 63 4.38 6.71 10.10
CA LEU A 63 5.25 5.75 10.79
C LEU A 63 6.66 5.71 10.19
N ALA A 64 6.80 5.76 8.86
CA ALA A 64 8.08 5.82 8.17
C ALA A 64 8.88 7.06 8.58
N ARG A 65 8.22 8.24 8.61
CA ARG A 65 8.82 9.48 9.12
C ARG A 65 9.25 9.36 10.59
N SER A 66 8.43 8.73 11.43
CA SER A 66 8.78 8.51 12.84
C SER A 66 9.93 7.51 13.02
N ALA A 67 10.13 6.60 12.08
CA ALA A 67 11.21 5.63 12.08
C ALA A 67 12.51 6.18 11.46
N GLY A 68 12.46 7.33 10.78
CA GLY A 68 13.59 7.90 10.04
C GLY A 68 13.90 7.16 8.73
N ASP A 69 12.91 6.45 8.17
CA ASP A 69 13.05 5.69 6.93
C ASP A 69 12.72 6.60 5.73
N GLU A 70 13.71 7.41 5.32
CA GLU A 70 13.53 8.42 4.27
C GLU A 70 13.23 7.79 2.90
N ASP A 71 13.82 6.64 2.59
CA ASP A 71 13.56 5.90 1.35
C ASP A 71 12.08 5.51 1.25
N LEU A 72 11.52 4.92 2.31
CA LEU A 72 10.11 4.53 2.34
C LEU A 72 9.18 5.75 2.32
N VAL A 73 9.57 6.86 2.95
CA VAL A 73 8.81 8.12 2.89
C VAL A 73 8.66 8.59 1.44
N GLU A 74 9.75 8.65 0.68
CA GLU A 74 9.70 9.07 -0.73
C GLU A 74 8.84 8.14 -1.59
N GLU A 75 8.94 6.83 -1.39
CA GLU A 75 8.14 5.85 -2.12
C GLU A 75 6.64 5.98 -1.81
N VAL A 76 6.29 6.06 -0.53
CA VAL A 76 4.89 6.18 -0.07
C VAL A 76 4.27 7.50 -0.53
N GLU A 77 5.03 8.60 -0.58
CA GLU A 77 4.53 9.88 -1.10
C GLU A 77 4.16 9.80 -2.59
N LYS A 78 5.01 9.18 -3.41
CA LYS A 78 4.73 8.96 -4.84
C LYS A 78 3.46 8.12 -5.02
N ARG A 79 3.33 7.04 -4.24
CA ARG A 79 2.16 6.15 -4.27
C ARG A 79 0.89 6.88 -3.78
N LEU A 80 0.99 7.68 -2.72
CA LEU A 80 -0.11 8.48 -2.19
C LEU A 80 -0.68 9.46 -3.24
N GLN A 81 0.19 10.16 -3.98
CA GLN A 81 -0.24 11.06 -5.06
C GLN A 81 -1.04 10.33 -6.15
N LEU A 82 -0.65 9.10 -6.49
CA LEU A 82 -1.40 8.26 -7.43
C LEU A 82 -2.77 7.88 -6.86
N TYR A 83 -2.83 7.47 -5.60
CA TYR A 83 -4.07 7.06 -4.95
C TYR A 83 -5.06 8.23 -4.80
N GLU A 84 -4.57 9.44 -4.52
CA GLU A 84 -5.39 10.66 -4.50
C GLU A 84 -5.94 11.03 -5.88
N ALA A 85 -5.24 10.65 -6.95
CA ALA A 85 -5.68 10.78 -8.34
C ALA A 85 -6.49 9.56 -8.84
N GLU A 86 -6.92 8.67 -7.93
CA GLU A 86 -7.67 7.44 -8.24
C GLU A 86 -6.94 6.51 -9.23
N LYS A 87 -5.60 6.46 -9.13
CA LYS A 87 -4.74 5.58 -9.94
C LYS A 87 -4.02 4.59 -9.03
N ALA A 88 -4.06 3.32 -9.40
CA ALA A 88 -3.26 2.29 -8.74
C ALA A 88 -1.78 2.41 -9.15
N PHE A 89 -0.88 2.04 -8.24
CA PHE A 89 0.54 1.95 -8.53
C PHE A 89 0.85 0.60 -9.17
N THR A 90 1.64 0.61 -10.24
CA THR A 90 2.11 -0.60 -10.94
C THR A 90 3.62 -0.48 -11.20
N GLU A 91 4.37 -1.55 -10.99
CA GLU A 91 5.85 -1.57 -11.08
C GLU A 91 6.39 -2.22 -12.35
#